data_AF-A0A7K5LS16-F1
#
_entry.id   AF-A0A7K5LS16-F1
#
_cell.length_a   1.000
_cell.length_b   1.000
_cell.length_c   1.000
_cell.angle_alpha   90.00
_cell.angle_beta   90.00
_cell.angle_gamma   90.00
#
_symmetry.space_group_name_H-M   'P 1'
#
loop_
_entity.id
_entity.type
_entity.pdbx_description
1 polymer ?
#
loop_
_entity_poly.entity_id
_entity_poly.type
_entity_poly.pdbx_seq_one_letter_code
_entity_poly.pdbx_strand_id
1 'polypeptide(L)' 'SLQNDSVVAGGGAIEMELSKFLRDYSRTIPGKQQLLIGAYAKALEIIPRQLCDNAGFDATNI' A
#
# COMPACT_ATOMS: atom_id res chain seq x y z
N SER A 1 3.24 27.35 -2.21
CA SER A 1 4.02 26.53 -3.17
C SER A 1 4.22 25.14 -2.58
N LEU A 2 3.34 24.20 -2.93
CA LEU A 2 3.53 22.77 -2.72
C LEU A 2 3.22 22.13 -4.06
N GLN A 3 4.26 22.03 -4.88
CA GLN A 3 4.20 21.44 -6.20
C GLN A 3 4.80 20.04 -6.05
N ASN A 4 3.95 19.06 -5.78
CA ASN A 4 4.33 17.66 -5.86
C ASN A 4 3.92 17.19 -7.26
N ASP A 5 4.86 17.19 -8.20
CA ASP A 5 4.65 16.81 -9.61
C ASP A 5 4.34 15.31 -9.82
N SER A 6 4.19 14.54 -8.75
CA SER A 6 3.62 13.20 -8.76
C SER A 6 2.19 13.22 -8.21
N VAL A 7 1.21 13.44 -9.08
CA VAL A 7 -0.20 13.14 -8.78
C VAL A 7 -0.35 11.62 -8.82
N VAL A 8 -0.13 10.98 -7.67
CA VAL A 8 -0.57 9.61 -7.46
C VAL A 8 -2.04 9.62 -7.02
N ALA A 9 -2.81 8.60 -7.37
CA ALA A 9 -4.18 8.51 -6.86
C ALA A 9 -4.12 8.47 -5.32
N GLY A 10 -4.61 9.53 -4.67
CA GLY A 10 -4.54 9.73 -3.22
C GLY A 10 -5.29 8.68 -2.38
N GLY A 11 -5.98 7.74 -3.04
CA GLY A 11 -6.65 6.58 -2.42
C GLY A 11 -5.72 5.39 -2.14
N GLY A 12 -4.44 5.63 -1.86
CA GLY A 12 -3.48 4.60 -1.48
C GLY A 12 -2.83 3.82 -2.64
N ALA A 13 -2.76 4.42 -3.83
CA ALA A 13 -2.18 3.78 -5.01
C ALA A 13 -0.65 3.58 -4.90
N ILE A 14 0.06 4.48 -4.21
CA ILE A 14 1.50 4.31 -3.96
C ILE A 14 1.75 3.08 -3.10
N GLU A 15 0.96 2.92 -2.04
CA GLU A 15 1.10 1.86 -1.05
C GLU A 15 0.86 0.49 -1.70
N MET A 16 -0.11 0.41 -2.62
CA MET A 16 -0.35 -0.77 -3.43
C MET A 16 0.78 -1.08 -4.40
N GLU A 17 1.33 -0.07 -5.09
CA GLU A 17 2.46 -0.26 -6.02
C GLU A 17 3.74 -0.67 -5.27
N LEU A 18 4.03 -0.05 -4.13
CA LEU A 18 5.16 -0.41 -3.28
C LEU A 18 4.99 -1.82 -2.70
N SER A 19 3.78 -2.18 -2.27
CA SER A 19 3.46 -3.54 -1.84
C SER A 19 3.75 -4.56 -2.94
N LYS A 20 3.30 -4.29 -4.18
CA LYS A 20 3.56 -5.15 -5.33
C LYS A 20 5.06 -5.29 -5.60
N PHE A 21 5.78 -4.17 -5.68
CA PHE A 21 7.23 -4.16 -5.90
C PHE A 21 7.98 -4.98 -4.85
N LEU A 22 7.70 -4.75 -3.56
CA LEU A 22 8.38 -5.45 -2.46
C LEU A 22 8.03 -6.94 -2.41
N ARG A 23 6.79 -7.30 -2.78
CA ARG A 23 6.37 -8.69 -2.91
C ARG A 23 7.13 -9.40 -4.02
N ASP A 24 7.29 -8.76 -5.18
CA ASP A 24 8.07 -9.34 -6.28
C ASP A 24 9.56 -9.41 -5.94
N TYR A 25 10.12 -8.37 -5.32
CA TYR A 25 11.48 -8.39 -4.80
C TYR A 25 11.70 -9.50 -3.75
N SER A 26 10.73 -9.73 -2.85
CA SER A 26 10.85 -10.79 -1.84
C SER A 26 11.09 -12.16 -2.47
N ARG A 27 10.50 -12.43 -3.65
CA ARG A 27 10.62 -13.70 -4.37
C ARG A 27 12.03 -13.94 -4.91
N THR A 28 12.84 -12.89 -5.04
CA THR A 28 14.24 -13.01 -5.47
C THR A 28 15.19 -13.24 -4.29
N ILE A 29 14.71 -13.11 -3.04
CA ILE A 29 15.52 -13.29 -1.84
C ILE A 29 15.36 -14.72 -1.30
N PRO A 30 16.43 -15.50 -1.15
CA PRO A 30 16.33 -16.85 -0.61
C PRO A 30 16.19 -16.87 0.91
N GLY A 31 15.50 -17.90 1.41
CA GLY A 31 15.43 -18.19 2.85
C GLY A 31 14.43 -17.32 3.62
N LYS A 32 14.62 -17.22 4.93
CA LYS A 32 13.62 -16.63 5.84
C LYS A 32 13.37 -15.13 5.61
N GLN A 33 14.34 -14.42 5.01
CA GLN A 33 14.20 -13.00 4.70
C GLN A 33 13.09 -12.72 3.68
N GLN A 34 12.81 -13.66 2.77
CA GLN A 34 11.67 -13.59 1.86
C GLN A 34 10.35 -13.35 2.60
N LEU A 35 10.15 -14.07 3.70
CA LEU A 35 8.92 -14.00 4.49
C LEU A 35 8.75 -12.65 5.17
N LEU A 36 9.86 -12.07 5.67
CA LEU A 36 9.87 -10.76 6.31
C LEU A 36 9.52 -9.65 5.31
N ILE A 37 10.15 -9.66 4.13
CA ILE A 37 9.89 -8.67 3.08
C ILE A 37 8.45 -8.81 2.57
N GLY A 38 7.97 -10.05 2.37
CA GLY A 38 6.58 -10.31 1.99
C GLY A 38 5.56 -9.84 3.04
N ALA A 39 5.87 -10.00 4.33
CA ALA A 39 5.02 -9.50 5.42
C ALA A 39 4.96 -7.97 5.43
N TYR A 40 6.11 -7.31 5.23
CA TYR A 40 6.16 -5.84 5.15
C TYR A 40 5.39 -5.32 3.93
N ALA A 41 5.53 -5.95 2.76
CA ALA A 41 4.72 -5.65 1.58
C ALA A 41 3.22 -5.73 1.88
N LYS A 42 2.79 -6.77 2.60
CA LYS A 42 1.37 -6.93 2.98
C LYS A 42 0.90 -5.90 4.02
N ALA A 43 1.78 -5.44 4.90
CA ALA A 43 1.45 -4.40 5.88
C ALA A 43 1.12 -3.05 5.20
N LEU A 44 1.78 -2.72 4.09
CA LEU A 44 1.49 -1.50 3.33
C LEU A 44 0.04 -1.44 2.81
N GLU A 45 -0.56 -2.60 2.50
CA GLU A 45 -1.95 -2.70 2.04
C GLU A 45 -2.97 -2.30 3.13
N ILE A 46 -2.55 -2.13 4.39
CA ILE A 46 -3.45 -1.69 5.47
C ILE A 46 -3.91 -0.25 5.25
N ILE A 47 -3.02 0.63 4.81
CA ILE A 47 -3.33 2.06 4.63
C ILE A 47 -4.46 2.28 3.60
N PRO A 48 -4.38 1.78 2.35
CA PRO A 48 -5.47 1.90 1.39
C PRO A 48 -6.76 1.24 1.88
N ARG A 49 -6.67 0.09 2.58
CA ARG A 49 -7.86 -0.57 3.13
C ARG A 49 -8.57 0.31 4.14
N GLN A 50 -7.84 0.91 5.08
CA GLN A 50 -8.43 1.80 6.07
C GLN A 50 -9.00 3.08 5.45
N LEU A 51 -8.37 3.62 4.40
CA LEU A 51 -8.94 4.73 3.64
C LEU A 51 -10.26 4.35 2.97
N CYS A 52 -10.34 3.17 2.35
CA CYS A 52 -11.58 2.66 1.77
C CYS A 52 -12.67 2.41 2.82
N ASP A 53 -12.32 1.78 3.95
CA ASP A 53 -13.26 1.51 5.05
C ASP A 53 -13.81 2.84 5.59
N ASN A 54 -12.94 3.79 5.93
CA ASN A 54 -13.34 5.09 6.48
C ASN A 54 -14.14 5.93 5.48
N ALA A 55 -13.72 5.97 4.20
CA ALA A 55 -14.45 6.70 3.17
C ALA A 55 -15.83 6.08 2.89
N GLY A 56 -15.96 4.76 2.99
CA GLY A 56 -17.24 4.05 2.88
C GLY A 56 -18.16 4.34 4.07
N PHE A 57 -17.62 4.36 5.30
CA PHE A 57 -18.37 4.78 6.49
C PHE A 57 -18.82 6.24 6.40
N ASP A 58 -17.93 7.16 6.02
CA ASP A 58 -18.27 8.59 5.84
C ASP A 58 -19.34 8.78 4.75
N ALA A 59 -19.27 8.04 3.65
CA ALA A 59 -20.27 8.12 2.58
C ALA A 59 -21.64 7.51 2.95
N THR A 60 -21.69 6.65 3.97
CA THR A 60 -22.92 5.98 4.43
C THR A 60 -23.63 6.78 5.54
N ASN A 61 -22.94 7.74 6.16
CA ASN A 61 -23.51 8.65 7.16
C ASN A 61 -24.17 9.86 6.47
N ILE A 62 -25.29 9.61 5.80
CA ILE A 62 -26.25 10.60 5.27
C ILE A 62 -27.59 10.37 5.98
#